data_AF-A0A510L7S2-F1
#
_entry.id   AF-A0A510L7S2-F1
#
_cell.length_a   1.000
_cell.length_b   1.000
_cell.length_c   1.000
_cell.angle_alpha   90.00
_cell.angle_beta   90.00
_cell.angle_gamma   90.00
#
_symmetry.space_group_name_H-M   'P 1'
#
loop_
_entity.id
_entity.type
_entity.pdbx_description
1 polymer ?
#
loop_
_entity_poly.entity_id
_entity_poly.type
_entity_poly.pdbx_seq_one_letter_code
_entity_poly.pdbx_strand_id
1 'polypeptide(L)'
;MELQNILNLEWCERRKEKSKYFTEEFFEKYPTKYRDLIEKYEVISFQINTLFKSKNKEIKDFCMMSLDFRNEKIKRIYNYLLDYQDWLAKSSEEIINEIKQEINELELKEKWDENFENIQEEIEKIGNKIIDEYGETVTWEELNSPISKELKLLCEIRDIYFLNKNLKILKFIPINANDNTYDAEYGYNYILLGKKTGKIYRLDGVESNHRPTLEKIAENFDEFMERLYLGNLLDFEDDNDYEEILRNKKE
;
A
#
# COMPACT_ATOMS: atom_id res chain seq x y z
N MET A 1 -0.32 24.71 9.12
CA MET A 1 -1.01 24.60 7.82
C MET A 1 -2.46 24.31 8.11
N GLU A 2 -3.37 25.13 7.60
CA GLU A 2 -4.80 24.94 7.86
C GLU A 2 -5.33 23.85 6.94
N LEU A 3 -6.05 22.87 7.51
CA LEU A 3 -6.68 21.77 6.78
C LEU A 3 -7.52 22.26 5.58
N GLN A 4 -8.09 23.46 5.69
CA GLN A 4 -8.88 24.09 4.62
C GLN A 4 -8.09 24.27 3.32
N ASN A 5 -6.77 24.47 3.40
CA ASN A 5 -5.91 24.63 2.22
C ASN A 5 -5.61 23.28 1.54
N ILE A 6 -5.70 22.18 2.29
CA ILE A 6 -5.46 20.81 1.78
C ILE A 6 -6.75 20.25 1.16
N LEU A 7 -7.91 20.61 1.69
CA LEU A 7 -9.19 20.14 1.18
C LEU A 7 -9.53 20.80 -0.17
N ASN A 8 -10.03 20.00 -1.10
CA ASN A 8 -10.72 20.46 -2.29
C ASN A 8 -12.24 20.33 -2.07
N LEU A 9 -12.81 21.36 -1.43
CA LEU A 9 -14.23 21.36 -1.02
C LEU A 9 -15.22 21.26 -2.18
N GLU A 10 -14.84 21.72 -3.37
CA GLU A 10 -15.65 21.62 -4.59
C GLU A 10 -15.87 20.16 -4.98
N TRP A 11 -14.85 19.32 -4.74
CA TRP A 11 -14.84 17.90 -5.12
C TRP A 11 -15.18 16.97 -3.95
N CYS A 12 -15.48 17.53 -2.77
CA CYS A 12 -15.99 16.74 -1.66
C CYS A 12 -17.47 16.40 -1.86
N GLU A 13 -17.84 15.14 -1.72
CA GLU A 13 -19.23 14.71 -1.82
C GLU A 13 -19.87 14.68 -0.43
N ARG A 14 -20.97 15.40 -0.23
CA ARG A 14 -21.71 15.37 1.04
C ARG A 14 -22.46 14.06 1.22
N ARG A 15 -22.50 13.59 2.46
CA ARG A 15 -23.19 12.38 2.85
C ARG A 15 -24.70 12.49 2.63
N LYS A 16 -25.29 11.47 2.01
CA LYS A 16 -26.74 11.34 1.78
C LYS A 16 -27.40 10.40 2.78
N GLU A 17 -26.65 9.39 3.25
CA GLU A 17 -27.13 8.41 4.22
C GLU A 17 -26.12 8.20 5.36
N LYS A 18 -26.62 7.84 6.56
CA LYS A 18 -25.74 7.55 7.70
C LYS A 18 -24.73 6.46 7.37
N SER A 19 -23.49 6.62 7.85
CA SER A 19 -22.48 5.58 7.67
C SER A 19 -22.85 4.30 8.42
N LYS A 20 -22.62 3.15 7.79
CA LYS A 20 -22.71 1.82 8.42
C LYS A 20 -21.44 1.45 9.19
N TYR A 21 -20.35 2.20 8.97
CA TYR A 21 -19.01 1.88 9.48
C TYR A 21 -18.53 2.88 10.52
N PHE A 22 -18.88 4.17 10.35
CA PHE A 22 -18.53 5.26 11.26
C PHE A 22 -19.76 5.64 12.09
N THR A 23 -20.00 4.89 13.16
CA THR A 23 -21.13 5.06 14.07
C THR A 23 -20.74 5.87 15.32
N GLU A 24 -21.70 6.24 16.16
CA GLU A 24 -21.42 6.84 17.48
C GLU A 24 -20.48 5.95 18.31
N GLU A 25 -20.76 4.64 18.38
CA GLU A 25 -19.89 3.68 19.09
C GLU A 25 -18.45 3.69 18.55
N PHE A 26 -18.28 3.84 17.22
CA PHE A 26 -16.96 3.97 16.63
C PHE A 26 -16.25 5.24 17.13
N PHE A 27 -16.92 6.40 17.14
CA PHE A 27 -16.33 7.66 17.57
C PHE A 27 -16.14 7.77 19.09
N GLU A 28 -16.97 7.12 19.89
CA GLU A 28 -16.74 6.98 21.34
C GLU A 28 -15.47 6.18 21.61
N LYS A 29 -15.24 5.13 20.83
CA LYS A 29 -14.06 4.27 20.97
C LYS A 29 -12.79 4.89 20.39
N TYR A 30 -12.90 5.58 19.26
CA TYR A 30 -11.79 6.26 18.58
C TYR A 30 -12.16 7.72 18.31
N PRO A 31 -12.09 8.59 19.32
CA PRO A 31 -12.34 10.02 19.15
C PRO A 31 -11.39 10.62 18.14
N THR A 32 -11.90 11.55 17.33
CA THR A 32 -11.10 12.32 16.36
C THR A 32 -11.66 13.72 16.25
N LYS A 33 -10.77 14.72 16.15
CA LYS A 33 -11.17 16.11 15.90
C LYS A 33 -11.72 16.33 14.48
N TYR A 34 -11.54 15.34 13.60
CA TYR A 34 -12.05 15.35 12.22
C TYR A 34 -13.38 14.60 12.06
N ARG A 35 -14.07 14.27 13.17
CA ARG A 35 -15.37 13.60 13.18
C ARG A 35 -16.37 14.27 12.22
N ASP A 36 -16.49 15.60 12.30
CA ASP A 36 -17.40 16.38 11.45
C ASP A 36 -17.18 16.14 9.95
N LEU A 37 -15.93 15.91 9.52
CA LEU A 37 -15.64 15.63 8.11
C LEU A 37 -16.16 14.25 7.70
N ILE A 38 -15.91 13.22 8.53
CA ILE A 38 -16.34 11.84 8.27
C ILE A 38 -17.88 11.74 8.27
N GLU A 39 -18.53 12.48 9.17
CA GLU A 39 -19.99 12.51 9.28
C GLU A 39 -20.64 13.32 8.16
N LYS A 40 -20.06 14.46 7.76
CA LYS A 40 -20.64 15.36 6.75
C LYS A 40 -20.38 14.91 5.31
N TYR A 41 -19.28 14.21 5.05
CA TYR A 41 -18.85 13.86 3.70
C TYR A 41 -18.80 12.35 3.49
N GLU A 42 -19.27 11.94 2.32
CA GLU A 42 -19.09 10.61 1.75
C GLU A 42 -17.72 10.49 1.08
N VAL A 43 -17.25 11.57 0.44
CA VAL A 43 -15.91 11.66 -0.14
C VAL A 43 -15.24 12.94 0.34
N ILE A 44 -14.03 12.81 0.89
CA ILE A 44 -13.15 13.94 1.20
C ILE A 44 -12.11 14.01 0.09
N SER A 45 -12.14 15.06 -0.71
CA SER A 45 -11.16 15.30 -1.77
C SER A 45 -10.08 16.27 -1.29
N PHE A 46 -8.85 16.00 -1.68
CA PHE A 46 -7.68 16.82 -1.38
C PHE A 46 -7.22 17.58 -2.63
N GLN A 47 -6.38 18.59 -2.44
CA GLN A 47 -5.69 19.25 -3.54
C GLN A 47 -4.76 18.26 -4.24
N ILE A 48 -4.57 18.42 -5.55
CA ILE A 48 -3.82 17.47 -6.39
C ILE A 48 -2.37 17.24 -5.96
N ASN A 49 -1.75 18.24 -5.32
CA ASN A 49 -0.39 18.16 -4.79
C ASN A 49 -0.36 17.81 -3.30
N THR A 50 -1.41 17.19 -2.77
CA THR A 50 -1.43 16.74 -1.38
C THR A 50 -0.62 15.45 -1.24
N LEU A 51 0.40 15.51 -0.38
CA LEU A 51 1.27 14.41 -0.04
C LEU A 51 1.02 13.98 1.41
N PHE A 52 1.23 12.70 1.70
CA PHE A 52 1.33 12.17 3.04
C PHE A 52 2.81 12.05 3.44
N LYS A 53 3.18 12.70 4.55
CA LYS A 53 4.54 12.64 5.07
C LYS A 53 4.81 11.31 5.76
N SER A 54 5.71 10.49 5.23
CA SER A 54 6.12 9.21 5.84
C SER A 54 6.96 9.43 7.12
N LYS A 55 6.88 8.47 8.04
CA LYS A 55 7.73 8.41 9.25
C LYS A 55 8.95 7.54 8.99
N ASN A 56 8.80 6.54 8.11
CA ASN A 56 9.90 5.71 7.68
C ASN A 56 10.67 6.47 6.59
N LYS A 57 11.95 6.76 6.83
CA LYS A 57 12.80 7.49 5.88
C LYS A 57 13.08 6.71 4.60
N GLU A 58 12.88 5.39 4.63
CA GLU A 58 13.01 4.52 3.46
C GLU A 58 11.77 4.57 2.56
N ILE A 59 10.65 5.08 3.08
CA ILE A 59 9.39 5.17 2.35
C ILE A 59 9.19 6.62 1.95
N LYS A 60 9.18 6.85 0.63
CA LYS A 60 8.91 8.18 0.07
C LYS A 60 7.52 8.66 0.51
N ASP A 61 7.41 9.97 0.65
CA ASP A 61 6.10 10.61 0.77
C ASP A 61 5.26 10.25 -0.46
N PHE A 62 3.96 10.06 -0.27
CA PHE A 62 3.08 9.57 -1.34
C PHE A 62 1.86 10.47 -1.53
N CYS A 63 1.35 10.51 -2.76
CA CYS A 63 0.20 11.32 -3.12
C CYS A 63 -1.09 10.82 -2.46
N MET A 64 -1.91 11.76 -2.00
CA MET A 64 -3.22 11.51 -1.41
C MET A 64 -4.26 12.37 -2.11
N MET A 65 -5.09 11.74 -2.93
CA MET A 65 -6.13 12.44 -3.71
C MET A 65 -7.44 12.57 -2.95
N SER A 66 -7.86 11.52 -2.24
CA SER A 66 -9.13 11.54 -1.51
C SER A 66 -9.27 10.39 -0.51
N LEU A 67 -10.27 10.50 0.37
CA LEU A 67 -10.78 9.44 1.22
C LEU A 67 -12.25 9.16 0.87
N ASP A 68 -12.63 7.89 0.81
CA ASP A 68 -13.99 7.48 0.43
C ASP A 68 -14.63 6.68 1.57
N PHE A 69 -15.71 7.24 2.11
CA PHE A 69 -16.49 6.71 3.21
C PHE A 69 -17.89 6.25 2.78
N ARG A 70 -18.13 6.09 1.47
CA ARG A 70 -19.39 5.58 0.93
C ARG A 70 -19.61 4.13 1.30
N ASN A 71 -20.82 3.80 1.75
CA ASN A 71 -21.12 2.48 2.29
C ASN A 71 -20.91 1.36 1.26
N GLU A 72 -21.32 1.61 0.02
CA GLU A 72 -21.20 0.72 -1.13
C GLU A 72 -19.75 0.57 -1.59
N LYS A 73 -18.95 1.64 -1.59
CA LYS A 73 -17.53 1.59 -1.94
C LYS A 73 -16.75 0.78 -0.92
N ILE A 74 -16.93 1.06 0.37
CA ILE A 74 -16.29 0.30 1.46
C ILE A 74 -16.64 -1.18 1.32
N LYS A 75 -17.91 -1.50 1.09
CA LYS A 75 -18.36 -2.89 0.90
C LYS A 75 -17.70 -3.55 -0.33
N ARG A 76 -17.62 -2.83 -1.45
CA ARG A 76 -17.00 -3.32 -2.69
C ARG A 76 -15.52 -3.64 -2.49
N ILE A 77 -14.74 -2.70 -1.96
CA ILE A 77 -13.30 -2.88 -1.69
C ILE A 77 -13.11 -4.01 -0.67
N TYR A 78 -13.94 -4.05 0.37
CA TYR A 78 -13.87 -5.09 1.38
C TYR A 78 -14.07 -6.49 0.80
N ASN A 79 -15.09 -6.68 -0.05
CA ASN A 79 -15.34 -7.96 -0.71
C ASN A 79 -14.20 -8.34 -1.65
N TYR A 80 -13.73 -7.39 -2.46
CA TYR A 80 -12.60 -7.61 -3.36
C TYR A 80 -11.34 -8.04 -2.60
N LEU A 81 -10.99 -7.37 -1.50
CA LEU A 81 -9.83 -7.74 -0.69
C LEU A 81 -10.01 -9.09 0.01
N LEU A 82 -11.24 -9.50 0.35
CA LEU A 82 -11.52 -10.84 0.85
C LEU A 82 -11.31 -11.90 -0.22
N ASP A 83 -11.81 -11.66 -1.43
CA ASP A 83 -11.60 -12.55 -2.57
C ASP A 83 -10.09 -12.69 -2.89
N TYR A 84 -9.34 -11.58 -2.85
CA TYR A 84 -7.88 -11.58 -3.00
C TYR A 84 -7.18 -12.39 -1.89
N GLN A 85 -7.58 -12.22 -0.62
CA GLN A 85 -7.02 -12.99 0.49
C GLN A 85 -7.30 -14.50 0.34
N ASP A 86 -8.50 -14.88 -0.09
CA ASP A 86 -8.89 -16.27 -0.31
C ASP A 86 -8.19 -16.88 -1.53
N TRP A 87 -8.01 -16.10 -2.61
CA TRP A 87 -7.21 -16.48 -3.77
C TRP A 87 -5.76 -16.72 -3.36
N LEU A 88 -5.15 -15.76 -2.65
CA LEU A 88 -3.77 -15.88 -2.18
C LEU A 88 -3.61 -17.15 -1.35
N ALA A 89 -4.48 -17.39 -0.36
CA ALA A 89 -4.39 -18.58 0.48
C ALA A 89 -4.48 -19.91 -0.29
N LYS A 90 -5.23 -19.96 -1.40
CA LYS A 90 -5.37 -21.16 -2.25
C LYS A 90 -4.22 -21.34 -3.23
N SER A 91 -3.80 -20.24 -3.87
CA SER A 91 -2.81 -20.27 -4.96
C SER A 91 -1.37 -20.17 -4.48
N SER A 92 -1.13 -19.75 -3.23
CA SER A 92 0.23 -19.53 -2.72
C SER A 92 1.11 -20.77 -2.78
N GLU A 93 0.58 -21.96 -2.47
CA GLU A 93 1.36 -23.19 -2.53
C GLU A 93 1.77 -23.52 -3.97
N GLU A 94 0.86 -23.37 -4.93
CA GLU A 94 1.12 -23.57 -6.35
C GLU A 94 2.16 -22.56 -6.86
N ILE A 95 1.97 -21.27 -6.59
CA ILE A 95 2.90 -20.20 -7.00
C ILE A 95 4.29 -20.42 -6.40
N ILE A 96 4.38 -20.75 -5.11
CA ILE A 96 5.67 -21.04 -4.46
C ILE A 96 6.34 -22.27 -5.10
N ASN A 97 5.57 -23.30 -5.46
CA ASN A 97 6.11 -24.48 -6.13
C ASN A 97 6.62 -24.17 -7.55
N GLU A 98 5.93 -23.30 -8.30
CA GLU A 98 6.38 -22.81 -9.60
C GLU A 98 7.70 -22.03 -9.48
N ILE A 99 7.79 -21.10 -8.53
CA ILE A 99 9.04 -20.35 -8.25
C ILE A 99 10.18 -21.31 -7.87
N LYS A 100 9.91 -22.31 -7.02
CA LYS A 100 10.90 -23.34 -6.65
C LYS A 100 11.36 -24.15 -7.86
N GLN A 101 10.47 -24.46 -8.80
CA GLN A 101 10.82 -25.13 -10.05
C GLN A 101 11.74 -24.24 -10.89
N GLU A 102 11.42 -22.96 -11.04
CA GLU A 102 12.27 -22.00 -11.77
C GLU A 102 13.68 -21.90 -11.16
N ILE A 103 13.79 -21.80 -9.83
CA ILE A 103 15.09 -21.79 -9.12
C ILE A 103 15.90 -23.05 -9.44
N ASN A 104 15.26 -24.22 -9.49
CA ASN A 104 15.93 -25.48 -9.81
C ASN A 104 16.36 -25.54 -11.29
N GLU A 105 15.50 -25.14 -12.22
CA GLU A 105 15.77 -25.16 -13.66
C GLU A 105 16.89 -24.22 -14.06
N LEU A 106 17.00 -23.08 -13.37
CA LEU A 106 18.08 -22.11 -13.56
C LEU A 106 19.37 -22.48 -12.80
N GLU A 107 19.38 -23.62 -12.11
CA GLU A 107 20.50 -24.10 -11.29
C GLU A 107 20.99 -23.08 -10.25
N LEU A 108 20.09 -22.21 -9.76
CA LEU A 108 20.44 -21.13 -8.83
C LEU A 108 20.66 -21.63 -7.39
N LYS A 109 20.23 -22.86 -7.06
CA LYS A 109 20.06 -23.31 -5.68
C LYS A 109 21.40 -23.59 -4.95
N GLU A 110 21.89 -22.64 -4.15
CA GLU A 110 22.77 -22.96 -3.01
C GLU A 110 21.92 -23.53 -1.87
N LYS A 111 21.74 -24.86 -1.81
CA LYS A 111 21.09 -25.64 -0.73
C LYS A 111 20.57 -24.83 0.48
N TRP A 112 19.29 -24.47 0.45
CA TRP A 112 18.59 -23.85 1.57
C TRP A 112 17.34 -24.65 1.95
N ASP A 113 17.05 -24.69 3.24
CA ASP A 113 15.94 -25.45 3.81
C ASP A 113 14.66 -24.60 3.77
N GLU A 114 13.51 -25.19 3.45
CA GLU A 114 12.32 -24.51 2.91
C GLU A 114 11.45 -23.78 3.95
N ASN A 115 11.97 -23.58 5.17
CA ASN A 115 11.28 -22.83 6.22
C ASN A 115 11.46 -21.31 6.06
N PHE A 116 10.44 -20.51 6.38
CA PHE A 116 10.42 -19.05 6.25
C PHE A 116 11.65 -18.36 6.88
N GLU A 117 12.07 -18.80 8.07
CA GLU A 117 13.24 -18.24 8.77
C GLU A 117 14.53 -18.43 7.95
N ASN A 118 14.70 -19.60 7.32
CA ASN A 118 15.84 -19.88 6.46
C ASN A 118 15.79 -19.06 5.16
N ILE A 119 14.60 -18.78 4.61
CA ILE A 119 14.45 -17.92 3.42
C ILE A 119 15.00 -16.52 3.70
N GLN A 120 14.66 -15.97 4.87
CA GLN A 120 15.13 -14.64 5.27
C GLN A 120 16.66 -14.62 5.45
N GLU A 121 17.23 -15.63 6.09
CA GLU A 121 18.68 -15.76 6.26
C GLU A 121 19.42 -15.87 4.91
N GLU A 122 18.87 -16.61 3.94
CA GLU A 122 19.47 -16.72 2.61
C GLU A 122 19.34 -15.43 1.80
N ILE A 123 18.22 -14.72 1.89
CA ILE A 123 18.06 -13.38 1.29
C ILE A 123 19.15 -12.44 1.82
N GLU A 124 19.39 -12.43 3.13
CA GLU A 124 20.43 -11.60 3.75
C GLU A 124 21.84 -12.01 3.28
N LYS A 125 22.11 -13.32 3.21
CA LYS A 125 23.38 -13.86 2.73
C LYS A 125 23.64 -13.47 1.27
N ILE A 126 22.66 -13.62 0.38
CA ILE A 126 22.79 -13.27 -1.04
C ILE A 126 22.88 -11.75 -1.22
N GLY A 127 22.07 -10.98 -0.48
CA GLY A 127 22.15 -9.52 -0.48
C GLY A 127 23.55 -9.01 -0.08
N ASN A 128 24.15 -9.58 0.96
CA ASN A 128 25.51 -9.25 1.37
C ASN A 128 26.55 -9.63 0.29
N LYS A 129 26.42 -10.79 -0.37
CA LYS A 129 27.29 -11.17 -1.49
C LYS A 129 27.21 -10.15 -2.64
N ILE A 130 26.01 -9.67 -2.97
CA ILE A 130 25.83 -8.64 -4.01
C ILE A 130 26.53 -7.34 -3.60
N ILE A 131 26.39 -6.91 -2.34
CA ILE A 131 27.07 -5.71 -1.83
C ILE A 131 28.59 -5.88 -1.89
N ASP A 132 29.11 -7.05 -1.50
CA ASP A 132 30.55 -7.33 -1.51
C ASP A 132 31.14 -7.34 -2.93
N GLU A 133 30.39 -7.83 -3.93
CA GLU A 133 30.85 -7.99 -5.31
C GLU A 133 30.63 -6.74 -6.17
N TYR A 134 29.50 -6.05 -6.00
CA TYR A 134 29.07 -4.93 -6.86
C TYR A 134 29.08 -3.56 -6.15
N GLY A 135 29.21 -3.54 -4.82
CA GLY A 135 29.23 -2.33 -4.00
C GLY A 135 27.84 -1.89 -3.49
N GLU A 136 27.83 -1.11 -2.41
CA GLU A 136 26.61 -0.66 -1.71
C GLU A 136 25.66 0.21 -2.56
N THR A 137 26.15 0.78 -3.66
CA THR A 137 25.37 1.69 -4.51
C THR A 137 24.64 0.97 -5.65
N VAL A 138 24.88 -0.32 -5.87
CA VAL A 138 24.24 -1.11 -6.92
C VAL A 138 23.04 -1.84 -6.34
N THR A 139 21.86 -1.61 -6.90
CA THR A 139 20.66 -2.34 -6.47
C THR A 139 20.56 -3.68 -7.22
N TRP A 140 20.01 -4.70 -6.57
CA TRP A 140 19.83 -6.01 -7.22
C TRP A 140 18.87 -5.95 -8.41
N GLU A 141 17.96 -4.97 -8.44
CA GLU A 141 17.02 -4.72 -9.53
C GLU A 141 17.74 -4.24 -10.80
N GLU A 142 18.86 -3.52 -10.65
CA GLU A 142 19.71 -3.05 -11.76
C GLU A 142 20.64 -4.15 -12.30
N LEU A 143 20.81 -5.24 -11.55
CA LEU A 143 21.68 -6.35 -11.91
C LEU A 143 20.93 -7.37 -12.76
N ASN A 144 21.42 -7.62 -13.97
CA ASN A 144 20.99 -8.75 -14.79
C ASN A 144 21.95 -9.94 -14.61
N SER A 145 21.97 -10.53 -13.40
CA SER A 145 22.85 -11.65 -13.05
C SER A 145 22.06 -12.82 -12.43
N PRO A 146 22.62 -14.05 -12.42
CA PRO A 146 21.98 -15.19 -11.77
C PRO A 146 21.70 -14.94 -10.29
N ILE A 147 22.63 -14.29 -9.57
CA ILE A 147 22.52 -14.03 -8.13
C ILE A 147 21.41 -13.01 -7.80
N SER A 148 21.24 -11.97 -8.63
CA SER A 148 20.12 -11.02 -8.45
C SER A 148 18.78 -11.65 -8.78
N LYS A 149 18.73 -12.53 -9.79
CA LYS A 149 17.53 -13.30 -10.13
C LYS A 149 17.14 -14.27 -9.00
N GLU A 150 18.11 -14.95 -8.40
CA GLU A 150 17.87 -15.79 -7.22
C GLU A 150 17.28 -14.96 -6.08
N LEU A 151 17.91 -13.84 -5.73
CA LEU A 151 17.43 -12.94 -4.67
C LEU A 151 15.99 -12.49 -4.90
N LYS A 152 15.64 -12.15 -6.14
CA LYS A 152 14.27 -11.76 -6.53
C LYS A 152 13.26 -12.87 -6.22
N LEU A 153 13.51 -14.08 -6.72
CA LEU A 153 12.61 -15.23 -6.55
C LEU A 153 12.47 -15.61 -5.06
N LEU A 154 13.54 -15.51 -4.27
CA LEU A 154 13.49 -15.72 -2.81
C LEU A 154 12.63 -14.66 -2.12
N CYS A 155 12.76 -13.39 -2.51
CA CYS A 155 11.93 -12.31 -1.99
C CYS A 155 10.45 -12.57 -2.28
N GLU A 156 10.10 -12.98 -3.50
CA GLU A 156 8.72 -13.31 -3.88
C GLU A 156 8.12 -14.41 -2.97
N ILE A 157 8.86 -15.50 -2.71
CA ILE A 157 8.41 -16.56 -1.79
C ILE A 157 8.19 -16.01 -0.37
N ARG A 158 9.17 -15.26 0.17
CA ARG A 158 9.07 -14.62 1.50
C ARG A 158 7.81 -13.75 1.59
N ASP A 159 7.52 -13.01 0.53
CA ASP A 159 6.44 -12.03 0.51
C ASP A 159 5.08 -12.70 0.48
N ILE A 160 4.91 -13.77 -0.32
CA ILE A 160 3.71 -14.62 -0.30
C ILE A 160 3.46 -15.20 1.11
N TYR A 161 4.50 -15.72 1.77
CA TYR A 161 4.37 -16.21 3.15
C TYR A 161 3.96 -15.11 4.14
N PHE A 162 4.60 -13.94 4.04
CA PHE A 162 4.29 -12.80 4.91
C PHE A 162 2.83 -12.38 4.79
N LEU A 163 2.33 -12.27 3.56
CA LEU A 163 0.94 -11.87 3.31
C LEU A 163 -0.06 -12.87 3.83
N ASN A 164 0.10 -14.16 3.53
CA ASN A 164 -0.80 -15.20 4.02
C ASN A 164 -0.92 -15.17 5.55
N LYS A 165 0.20 -14.91 6.24
CA LYS A 165 0.23 -14.86 7.70
C LYS A 165 -0.44 -13.60 8.26
N ASN A 166 -0.21 -12.44 7.63
CA ASN A 166 -0.51 -11.13 8.23
C ASN A 166 -1.76 -10.45 7.67
N LEU A 167 -2.13 -10.71 6.43
CA LEU A 167 -3.29 -10.10 5.79
C LEU A 167 -4.58 -10.74 6.34
N LYS A 168 -5.27 -10.00 7.21
CA LYS A 168 -6.54 -10.40 7.82
C LYS A 168 -7.57 -9.30 7.59
N ILE A 169 -8.10 -9.22 6.37
CA ILE A 169 -8.96 -8.14 5.86
C ILE A 169 -10.16 -7.84 6.76
N LEU A 170 -10.73 -8.87 7.38
CA LEU A 170 -11.84 -8.74 8.33
C LEU A 170 -11.58 -7.73 9.47
N LYS A 171 -10.30 -7.48 9.81
CA LYS A 171 -9.90 -6.54 10.87
C LYS A 171 -9.94 -5.07 10.46
N PHE A 172 -10.18 -4.76 9.19
CA PHE A 172 -10.03 -3.41 8.64
C PHE A 172 -11.32 -2.87 8.01
N ILE A 173 -11.40 -1.54 7.94
CA ILE A 173 -12.34 -0.76 7.14
C ILE A 173 -11.50 -0.06 6.06
N PRO A 174 -11.65 -0.38 4.77
CA PRO A 174 -10.97 0.38 3.72
C PRO A 174 -11.55 1.79 3.64
N ILE A 175 -10.69 2.80 3.56
CA ILE A 175 -11.09 4.23 3.51
C ILE A 175 -10.44 4.99 2.34
N ASN A 176 -9.74 4.28 1.44
CA ASN A 176 -9.13 4.90 0.27
C ASN A 176 -10.12 5.09 -0.88
N ALA A 177 -9.86 6.14 -1.65
CA ALA A 177 -10.62 6.57 -2.81
C ALA A 177 -9.93 6.32 -4.17
N ASN A 178 -8.65 5.91 -4.20
CA ASN A 178 -7.92 5.72 -5.45
C ASN A 178 -8.28 4.39 -6.14
N ASP A 179 -9.17 4.44 -7.13
CA ASP A 179 -9.36 3.38 -8.14
C ASP A 179 -8.39 3.54 -9.34
N ASN A 180 -7.54 4.59 -9.39
CA ASN A 180 -6.91 5.02 -10.65
C ASN A 180 -5.37 4.94 -10.71
N THR A 181 -4.67 4.60 -9.64
CA THR A 181 -3.21 4.39 -9.71
C THR A 181 -2.92 2.90 -9.74
N TYR A 182 -3.42 2.21 -10.77
CA TYR A 182 -2.82 0.94 -11.16
C TYR A 182 -1.53 1.29 -11.88
N ASP A 183 -0.43 1.25 -11.14
CA ASP A 183 0.86 1.08 -11.76
C ASP A 183 1.07 -0.43 -11.93
N ALA A 184 1.36 -0.90 -13.14
CA ALA A 184 1.63 -2.32 -13.37
C ALA A 184 2.85 -2.83 -12.59
N GLU A 185 3.74 -1.91 -12.19
CA GLU A 185 4.91 -2.17 -11.36
C GLU A 185 4.52 -2.25 -9.87
N TYR A 186 3.79 -1.25 -9.34
CA TYR A 186 3.49 -1.14 -7.90
C TYR A 186 2.11 -1.67 -7.45
N GLY A 187 1.20 -1.98 -8.37
CA GLY A 187 -0.17 -2.45 -8.15
C GLY A 187 -1.07 -1.50 -7.36
N TYR A 188 -2.16 -2.04 -6.82
CA TYR A 188 -3.15 -1.25 -6.07
C TYR A 188 -2.74 -1.01 -4.62
N ASN A 189 -3.02 0.21 -4.15
CA ASN A 189 -2.72 0.66 -2.80
C ASN A 189 -4.00 1.02 -2.04
N TYR A 190 -4.16 0.52 -0.81
CA TYR A 190 -5.35 0.71 0.02
C TYR A 190 -5.00 1.28 1.39
N ILE A 191 -5.67 2.36 1.76
CA ILE A 191 -5.68 2.88 3.13
C ILE A 191 -6.74 2.12 3.93
N LEU A 192 -6.30 1.51 5.02
CA LEU A 192 -7.08 0.63 5.87
C LEU A 192 -7.11 1.14 7.31
N LEU A 193 -8.30 1.29 7.87
CA LEU A 193 -8.52 1.64 9.26
C LEU A 193 -8.76 0.37 10.09
N GLY A 194 -7.97 0.15 11.14
CA GLY A 194 -8.13 -0.99 12.03
C GLY A 194 -9.39 -0.90 12.89
N LYS A 195 -10.39 -1.77 12.68
CA LYS A 195 -11.68 -1.80 13.40
C LYS A 195 -11.52 -1.83 14.93
N LYS A 196 -10.48 -2.53 15.41
CA LYS A 196 -10.22 -2.74 16.84
C LYS A 196 -9.15 -1.83 17.44
N THR A 197 -8.42 -1.09 16.60
CA THR A 197 -7.25 -0.33 17.05
C THR A 197 -7.35 1.16 16.73
N GLY A 198 -8.18 1.58 15.77
CA GLY A 198 -8.22 2.96 15.27
C GLY A 198 -6.98 3.36 14.46
N LYS A 199 -5.99 2.48 14.34
CA LYS A 199 -4.74 2.71 13.60
C LYS A 199 -4.98 2.69 12.10
N ILE A 200 -4.20 3.47 11.37
CA ILE A 200 -4.26 3.54 9.91
C ILE A 200 -3.09 2.78 9.32
N TYR A 201 -3.39 1.97 8.31
CA TYR A 201 -2.44 1.16 7.58
C TYR A 201 -2.53 1.48 6.09
N ARG A 202 -1.40 1.32 5.40
CA ARG A 202 -1.32 1.29 3.96
C ARG A 202 -1.03 -0.15 3.55
N LEU A 203 -1.90 -0.71 2.72
CA LEU A 203 -1.71 -1.98 2.05
C LEU A 203 -1.29 -1.68 0.62
N ASP A 204 -0.01 -1.88 0.31
CA ASP A 204 0.53 -1.68 -1.04
C ASP A 204 0.69 -3.00 -1.78
N GLY A 205 0.86 -2.94 -3.10
CA GLY A 205 1.29 -4.08 -3.92
C GLY A 205 0.21 -5.11 -4.22
N VAL A 206 -1.07 -4.81 -3.99
CA VAL A 206 -2.15 -5.75 -4.34
C VAL A 206 -2.24 -5.89 -5.86
N GLU A 207 -2.16 -7.13 -6.35
CA GLU A 207 -2.05 -7.45 -7.79
C GLU A 207 -0.81 -6.84 -8.49
N SER A 208 0.26 -6.54 -7.74
CA SER A 208 1.54 -6.11 -8.31
C SER A 208 2.51 -7.28 -8.52
N ASN A 209 3.56 -7.04 -9.32
CA ASN A 209 4.75 -7.88 -9.36
C ASN A 209 5.71 -7.59 -8.18
N HIS A 210 5.30 -6.75 -7.24
CA HIS A 210 6.07 -6.35 -6.08
C HIS A 210 5.52 -6.94 -4.79
N ARG A 211 6.36 -6.88 -3.75
CA ARG A 211 5.99 -7.22 -2.39
C ARG A 211 4.78 -6.41 -1.95
N PRO A 212 3.63 -7.03 -1.64
CA PRO A 212 2.58 -6.30 -0.99
C PRO A 212 2.99 -6.09 0.47
N THR A 213 2.84 -4.87 0.93
CA THR A 213 3.25 -4.48 2.28
C THR A 213 2.03 -4.00 3.05
N LEU A 214 1.96 -4.36 4.33
CA LEU A 214 0.95 -3.82 5.23
C LEU A 214 1.65 -3.00 6.30
N GLU A 215 1.82 -1.71 6.02
CA GLU A 215 2.51 -0.81 6.91
C GLU A 215 1.53 -0.03 7.76
N LYS A 216 1.79 0.08 9.07
CA LYS A 216 1.07 1.03 9.93
C LYS A 216 1.60 2.43 9.67
N ILE A 217 0.81 3.26 9.00
CA ILE A 217 1.19 4.62 8.64
C ILE A 217 0.77 5.67 9.67
N ALA A 218 -0.21 5.42 10.56
CA ALA A 218 -0.58 6.34 11.65
C ALA A 218 -1.18 5.61 12.86
N GLU A 219 -1.01 6.16 14.07
CA GLU A 219 -1.60 5.59 15.29
C GLU A 219 -3.12 5.85 15.40
N ASN A 220 -3.62 6.90 14.75
CA ASN A 220 -5.04 7.27 14.71
C ASN A 220 -5.34 8.18 13.51
N PHE A 221 -6.62 8.50 13.32
CA PHE A 221 -7.06 9.34 12.22
C PHE A 221 -6.58 10.79 12.33
N ASP A 222 -6.39 11.31 13.56
CA ASP A 222 -5.88 12.68 13.76
C ASP A 222 -4.44 12.80 13.26
N GLU A 223 -3.56 11.89 13.66
CA GLU A 223 -2.18 11.84 13.20
C GLU A 223 -2.11 11.66 11.67
N PHE A 224 -2.99 10.82 11.11
CA PHE A 224 -3.04 10.62 9.66
C PHE A 224 -3.32 11.93 8.92
N MET A 225 -4.37 12.66 9.32
CA MET A 225 -4.76 13.93 8.69
C MET A 225 -3.72 15.04 8.93
N GLU A 226 -3.05 15.06 10.09
CA GLU A 226 -2.01 16.05 10.41
C GLU A 226 -0.71 15.88 9.63
N ARG A 227 -0.49 14.69 9.05
CA ARG A 227 0.68 14.39 8.22
C ARG A 227 0.48 14.67 6.74
N LEU A 228 -0.74 15.06 6.34
CA LEU A 228 -1.01 15.56 5.00
C LEU A 228 -0.41 16.95 4.84
N TYR A 229 0.21 17.20 3.70
CA TYR A 229 0.78 18.51 3.36
C TYR A 229 0.74 18.79 1.86
N LEU A 230 0.81 20.05 1.48
CA LEU A 230 0.93 20.44 0.08
C LEU A 230 2.41 20.35 -0.33
N GLY A 231 2.71 19.40 -1.21
CA GLY A 231 4.02 19.26 -1.86
C GLY A 231 4.23 20.29 -2.95
N ASN A 232 5.48 20.44 -3.41
CA ASN A 232 5.77 21.27 -4.56
C ASN A 232 5.35 20.50 -5.82
N LEU A 233 4.67 21.16 -6.76
CA LEU A 233 4.23 20.51 -8.02
C LEU A 233 5.42 20.03 -8.85
N LEU A 234 6.61 20.62 -8.65
CA LEU A 234 7.87 20.22 -9.29
C LEU A 234 8.44 18.91 -8.74
N ASP A 235 7.98 18.43 -7.58
CA ASP A 235 8.41 17.15 -7.01
C ASP A 235 7.72 15.94 -7.69
N PHE A 236 6.81 16.19 -8.64
CA PHE A 236 6.05 15.19 -9.42
C PHE A 236 6.58 15.01 -10.86
N GLU A 237 7.75 15.57 -11.20
CA GLU A 237 8.27 15.62 -12.58
C GLU A 237 8.71 14.26 -13.18
N ASP A 238 8.81 13.19 -12.39
CA ASP A 238 9.26 11.87 -12.89
C ASP A 238 8.12 10.89 -13.25
N ASP A 239 6.87 11.17 -12.88
CA ASP A 239 5.73 10.34 -13.27
C ASP A 239 4.96 11.02 -14.40
N ASN A 240 4.78 10.33 -15.52
CA ASN A 240 4.07 10.77 -16.74
C ASN A 240 2.63 11.32 -16.52
N ASP A 241 2.12 11.25 -15.29
CA ASP A 241 0.81 11.74 -14.85
C ASP A 241 0.68 13.27 -14.92
N TYR A 242 1.77 14.04 -14.81
CA TYR A 242 1.70 15.52 -14.80
C TYR A 242 1.20 16.10 -16.14
N GLU A 243 1.60 15.51 -17.27
CA GLU A 243 1.16 15.89 -18.61
C GLU A 243 -0.33 15.55 -18.86
N GLU A 244 -0.81 14.43 -18.29
CA GLU A 244 -2.23 14.02 -18.39
C GLU A 244 -3.13 14.90 -17.52
N ILE A 245 -2.67 15.26 -16.32
CA ILE A 245 -3.32 16.21 -15.41
C ILE A 245 -3.41 17.62 -16.04
N LEU A 246 -2.37 18.07 -16.74
CA LEU A 246 -2.37 19.37 -17.42
C LEU A 246 -3.32 19.40 -18.64
N ARG A 247 -3.52 18.27 -19.33
CA ARG A 247 -4.53 18.16 -20.41
C ARG A 247 -5.95 18.32 -19.88
N ASN A 248 -6.27 17.70 -18.75
CA ASN A 248 -7.61 17.74 -18.16
C ASN A 248 -7.99 19.10 -17.53
N LYS A 249 -7.03 20.02 -17.36
CA LYS A 249 -7.29 21.41 -16.93
C LYS A 249 -7.56 22.40 -18.08
N LYS A 250 -7.37 21.98 -19.34
CA LYS A 250 -7.54 22.83 -20.52
C LYS A 250 -8.87 22.63 -21.26
N GLU A 251 -9.75 21.76 -20.76
CA GLU A 251 -11.15 21.62 -21.20
C GLU A 251 -12.10 22.28 -20.19
#